data_AF-A0A1Q3QS86-F1
#
_entry.id   AF-A0A1Q3QS86-F1
#
_cell.length_a   1.000
_cell.length_b   1.000
_cell.length_c   1.000
_cell.angle_alpha   90.00
_cell.angle_beta   90.00
_cell.angle_gamma   90.00
#
_symmetry.space_group_name_H-M   'P 1'
#
loop_
_entity.id
_entity.type
_entity.pdbx_description
1 polymer ?
#
loop_
_entity_poly.entity_id
_entity_poly.type
_entity_poly.pdbx_seq_one_letter_code
_entity_poly.pdbx_strand_id
1 'polypeptide(L)'
;MSTETSNQAHWLSGELMDMTSLPEAQQKLAGNYKAPKTDTERWSDGWGPVDDPLKGKRQADIDIDPSIYEELARRDPAFKRQWDDQKIEKITLEFSEKNPGYLPTEKNYERIVRFIRKNQLQDPGIPLDDIMTAAYEKGFWTVSNLTDVFKTLMRQGVMDVREGRSKPLSKEEALAVTADVRAGDLMAAMENYLLYSYNGNLPRGYASVRAFTASHPDLVANATWFIWTTFHAGEFSVEEITEFKKHMRNVPLPTFQTLEQAFPKFQANRASVASERPAEPEPAPIDPNKLSAEELDQAIADARKNYRQSS
;
A
#
# COMPACT_ATOMS: atom_id res chain seq x y z
N MET A 1 -26.76 -23.76 53.62
CA MET A 1 -25.50 -24.47 53.91
C MET A 1 -24.74 -24.63 52.60
N SER A 2 -23.50 -24.15 52.60
CA SER A 2 -22.42 -24.27 51.61
C SER A 2 -22.57 -23.55 50.26
N THR A 3 -22.14 -22.29 50.31
CA THR A 3 -21.43 -21.52 49.28
C THR A 3 -20.04 -22.09 48.96
N GLU A 4 -19.53 -21.89 47.74
CA GLU A 4 -18.13 -21.50 47.38
C GLU A 4 -17.96 -21.56 45.84
N THR A 5 -17.92 -20.41 45.13
CA THR A 5 -16.73 -19.63 44.65
C THR A 5 -15.89 -20.34 43.59
N SER A 6 -15.92 -19.89 42.33
CA SER A 6 -15.07 -18.82 41.77
C SER A 6 -13.58 -19.16 41.81
N ASN A 7 -13.04 -19.60 40.68
CA ASN A 7 -11.60 -19.55 40.40
C ASN A 7 -11.38 -18.68 39.16
N GLN A 8 -11.31 -17.36 39.41
CA GLN A 8 -10.65 -16.39 38.55
C GLN A 8 -9.16 -16.30 38.93
N ALA A 9 -8.31 -16.23 37.89
CA ALA A 9 -7.03 -15.54 37.81
C ALA A 9 -5.97 -15.70 38.93
N HIS A 10 -4.90 -16.42 38.62
CA HIS A 10 -3.55 -16.18 39.16
C HIS A 10 -2.49 -16.41 38.05
N TRP A 11 -2.28 -15.41 37.20
CA TRP A 11 -1.08 -15.29 36.34
C TRP A 11 -0.59 -13.83 36.26
N LEU A 12 -0.66 -13.12 37.39
CA LEU A 12 -0.06 -11.79 37.57
C LEU A 12 0.64 -11.75 38.94
N SER A 13 1.81 -12.37 39.05
CA SER A 13 2.85 -11.94 39.98
C SER A 13 4.21 -12.34 39.42
N GLY A 14 5.04 -11.34 39.14
CA GLY A 14 6.46 -11.52 38.81
C GLY A 14 7.26 -11.85 40.06
N GLU A 15 6.97 -13.00 40.68
CA GLU A 15 7.81 -13.57 41.73
C GLU A 15 8.85 -14.49 41.09
N LEU A 16 10.12 -14.12 41.24
CA LEU A 16 11.27 -14.95 40.90
C LEU A 16 11.18 -16.26 41.70
N MET A 17 10.95 -17.38 41.01
CA MET A 17 11.05 -18.70 41.64
C MET A 17 12.47 -18.92 42.19
N ASP A 18 12.55 -19.31 43.46
CA ASP A 18 13.78 -19.78 44.09
C ASP A 18 14.17 -21.16 43.51
N MET A 19 15.19 -21.15 42.67
CA MET A 19 15.69 -22.30 41.91
C MET A 19 16.49 -23.30 42.76
N THR A 20 16.69 -23.04 44.06
CA THR A 20 17.51 -23.89 44.92
C THR A 20 16.81 -25.18 45.38
N SER A 21 15.50 -25.31 45.14
CA SER A 21 14.69 -26.47 45.54
C SER A 21 14.53 -27.56 44.47
N LEU A 22 15.14 -27.39 43.29
CA LEU A 22 15.03 -28.37 42.19
C LEU A 22 16.01 -29.55 42.34
N PRO A 23 15.60 -30.79 41.99
CA PRO A 23 16.46 -31.97 41.96
C PRO A 23 17.73 -31.74 41.12
N GLU A 24 18.86 -32.32 41.54
CA GLU A 24 20.21 -32.11 40.95
C GLU A 24 20.26 -32.39 39.42
N ALA A 25 19.41 -33.29 38.92
CA ALA A 25 19.25 -33.57 37.49
C ALA A 25 18.59 -32.43 36.70
N GLN A 26 17.73 -31.63 37.33
CA GLN A 26 17.09 -30.45 36.74
C GLN A 26 17.97 -29.20 36.87
N GLN A 27 18.80 -29.10 37.91
CA GLN A 27 19.82 -28.05 38.01
C GLN A 27 20.90 -28.20 36.93
N LYS A 28 21.29 -29.43 36.57
CA LYS A 28 22.20 -29.69 35.43
C LYS A 28 21.58 -29.39 34.07
N LEU A 29 20.25 -29.46 33.93
CA LEU A 29 19.55 -29.01 32.71
C LEU A 29 19.42 -27.48 32.66
N ALA A 30 19.23 -26.83 33.81
CA ALA A 30 19.14 -25.36 33.92
C ALA A 30 20.51 -24.67 33.74
N GLY A 31 21.61 -25.32 34.12
CA GLY A 31 22.98 -24.81 33.92
C GLY A 31 23.43 -24.70 32.46
N ASN A 32 22.68 -25.32 31.53
CA ASN A 32 22.92 -25.23 30.08
C ASN A 32 21.86 -24.40 29.33
N TYR A 33 20.97 -23.72 30.05
CA TYR A 33 19.96 -22.88 29.45
C TYR A 33 20.56 -21.50 29.12
N LYS A 34 21.09 -21.34 27.90
CA LYS A 34 21.27 -20.01 27.31
C LYS A 34 19.88 -19.47 26.98
N ALA A 35 19.53 -18.32 27.55
CA ALA A 35 18.31 -17.61 27.20
C ALA A 35 18.18 -17.50 25.67
N PRO A 36 16.98 -17.69 25.09
CA PRO A 36 16.80 -17.49 23.66
C PRO A 36 17.21 -16.06 23.31
N LYS A 37 18.17 -15.95 22.39
CA LYS A 37 18.62 -14.69 21.81
C LYS A 37 17.39 -13.85 21.45
N THR A 38 17.36 -12.61 21.92
CA THR A 38 16.32 -11.63 21.56
C THR A 38 16.28 -11.46 20.03
N ASP A 39 15.16 -11.06 19.44
CA ASP A 39 15.05 -10.90 17.97
C ASP A 39 16.11 -9.97 17.36
N THR A 40 16.77 -9.13 18.16
CA THR A 40 17.94 -8.34 17.74
C THR A 40 19.23 -9.14 17.62
N GLU A 41 19.38 -10.24 18.35
CA GLU A 41 20.56 -11.11 18.36
C GLU A 41 20.45 -12.29 17.38
N ARG A 42 19.26 -12.56 16.83
CA ARG A 42 19.08 -13.61 15.80
C ARG A 42 19.55 -13.17 14.41
N TRP A 43 19.67 -11.87 14.18
CA TRP A 43 20.15 -11.28 12.93
C TRP A 43 21.67 -10.99 12.95
N SER A 44 22.36 -11.22 14.06
CA SER A 44 23.83 -11.06 14.13
C SER A 44 24.60 -12.25 13.54
N ASP A 45 23.96 -13.39 13.32
CA ASP A 45 24.66 -14.65 13.02
C ASP A 45 24.52 -15.11 11.55
N GLY A 46 23.97 -14.25 10.67
CA GLY A 46 23.80 -14.55 9.24
C GLY A 46 24.73 -13.81 8.28
N TRP A 47 25.41 -12.75 8.75
CA TRP A 47 26.45 -12.01 8.02
C TRP A 47 27.51 -11.47 9.00
N GLY A 48 27.92 -12.32 9.96
CA GLY A 48 29.16 -12.10 10.69
C GLY A 48 30.37 -12.22 9.74
N PRO A 49 31.51 -11.56 10.02
CA PRO A 49 32.71 -11.63 9.20
C PRO A 49 33.05 -13.08 8.87
N VAL A 50 33.05 -13.46 7.60
CA VAL A 50 34.11 -14.37 7.18
C VAL A 50 35.39 -13.58 7.45
N ASP A 51 36.31 -14.15 8.22
CA ASP A 51 37.68 -13.64 8.36
C ASP A 51 38.35 -13.73 6.99
N ASP A 52 37.97 -12.79 6.13
CA ASP A 52 38.64 -12.52 4.89
C ASP A 52 39.97 -11.85 5.25
N PRO A 53 41.12 -12.41 4.88
CA PRO A 53 42.43 -11.81 5.14
C PRO A 53 42.59 -10.41 4.51
N LEU A 54 41.58 -9.90 3.81
CA LEU A 54 41.49 -8.54 3.27
C LEU A 54 40.74 -7.52 4.16
N LYS A 55 40.19 -7.91 5.33
CA LYS A 55 39.42 -7.02 6.25
C LYS A 55 40.19 -5.84 6.89
N GLY A 56 41.41 -5.58 6.47
CA GLY A 56 42.19 -4.38 6.82
C GLY A 56 42.25 -3.30 5.74
N LYS A 57 41.72 -3.57 4.53
CA LYS A 57 41.66 -2.59 3.44
C LYS A 57 40.19 -2.32 3.14
N ARG A 58 39.64 -1.28 3.77
CA ARG A 58 38.61 -0.49 3.08
C ARG A 58 39.31 0.05 1.85
N GLN A 59 39.24 -0.70 0.75
CA GLN A 59 39.71 -0.25 -0.54
C GLN A 59 38.99 1.08 -0.74
N ALA A 60 39.77 2.15 -0.70
CA ALA A 60 39.30 3.51 -0.74
C ALA A 60 38.30 3.70 -1.87
N ASP A 61 37.54 4.79 -1.83
CA ASP A 61 36.97 5.41 -3.01
C ASP A 61 38.08 5.59 -4.06
N ILE A 62 38.39 4.54 -4.82
CA ILE A 62 39.21 4.66 -6.00
C ILE A 62 38.20 5.10 -7.04
N ASP A 63 38.05 6.42 -7.19
CA ASP A 63 37.63 6.99 -8.46
C ASP A 63 38.75 6.68 -9.47
N ILE A 64 38.84 5.40 -9.88
CA ILE A 64 39.66 4.99 -11.00
C ILE A 64 39.07 5.73 -12.19
N ASP A 65 39.90 6.51 -12.86
CA ASP A 65 39.56 7.16 -14.12
C ASP A 65 38.91 6.11 -15.06
N PRO A 66 37.72 6.39 -15.63
CA PRO A 66 37.02 5.46 -16.53
C PRO A 66 37.92 4.88 -17.63
N SER A 67 38.92 5.64 -18.09
CA SER A 67 39.89 5.20 -19.09
C SER A 67 40.85 4.10 -18.59
N ILE A 68 41.26 4.16 -17.32
CA ILE A 68 42.12 3.15 -16.68
C ILE A 68 41.33 1.86 -16.40
N TYR A 69 40.04 2.00 -16.08
CA TYR A 69 39.14 0.85 -15.93
C TYR A 69 39.01 0.05 -17.24
N GLU A 70 38.78 0.71 -18.38
CA GLU A 70 38.64 0.00 -19.66
C GLU A 70 39.89 -0.80 -20.02
N GLU A 71 41.09 -0.27 -19.74
CA GLU A 71 42.34 -0.98 -20.00
C GLU A 71 42.56 -2.17 -19.06
N LEU A 72 42.25 -2.03 -17.76
CA LEU A 72 42.38 -3.10 -16.77
C LEU A 72 41.33 -4.20 -16.98
N ALA A 73 40.08 -3.83 -17.29
CA ALA A 73 39.01 -4.76 -17.60
C ALA A 73 39.29 -5.56 -18.89
N ARG A 74 39.96 -4.97 -19.88
CA ARG A 74 40.43 -5.69 -21.08
C ARG A 74 41.54 -6.69 -20.77
N ARG A 75 42.37 -6.42 -19.76
CA ARG A 75 43.53 -7.26 -19.40
C ARG A 75 43.18 -8.37 -18.41
N ASP A 76 42.23 -8.13 -17.51
CA ASP A 76 41.82 -9.07 -16.47
C ASP A 76 40.29 -9.11 -16.30
N PRO A 77 39.61 -10.16 -16.80
CA PRO A 77 38.17 -10.34 -16.61
C PRO A 77 37.74 -10.51 -15.15
N ALA A 78 38.62 -11.00 -14.26
CA ALA A 78 38.30 -11.14 -12.84
C ALA A 78 38.25 -9.76 -12.17
N PHE A 79 39.17 -8.86 -12.55
CA PHE A 79 39.14 -7.47 -12.10
C PHE A 79 37.86 -6.76 -12.53
N LYS A 80 37.43 -6.95 -13.79
CA LYS A 80 36.16 -6.37 -14.28
C LYS A 80 34.98 -6.78 -13.38
N ARG A 81 34.84 -8.08 -13.08
CA ARG A 81 33.75 -8.59 -12.23
C ARG A 81 33.76 -7.97 -10.84
N GLN A 82 34.92 -7.97 -10.18
CA GLN A 82 35.06 -7.38 -8.84
C GLN A 82 34.68 -5.90 -8.82
N TRP A 83 35.05 -5.16 -9.85
CA TRP A 83 34.69 -3.75 -9.97
C TRP A 83 33.20 -3.54 -10.21
N ASP A 84 32.62 -4.30 -11.14
CA ASP A 84 31.19 -4.23 -11.45
C ASP A 84 30.37 -4.57 -10.19
N ASP A 85 30.76 -5.58 -9.42
CA ASP A 85 30.15 -5.95 -8.14
C ASP A 85 30.21 -4.78 -7.13
N GLN A 86 31.35 -4.10 -7.01
CA GLN A 86 31.48 -2.92 -6.14
C GLN A 86 30.57 -1.76 -6.58
N LYS A 87 30.42 -1.54 -7.89
CA LYS A 87 29.52 -0.50 -8.41
C LYS A 87 28.06 -0.85 -8.18
N ILE A 88 27.69 -2.12 -8.37
CA ILE A 88 26.36 -2.65 -8.07
C ILE A 88 26.03 -2.46 -6.58
N GLU A 89 26.97 -2.78 -5.69
CA GLU A 89 26.82 -2.60 -4.25
C GLU A 89 26.62 -1.12 -3.90
N LYS A 90 27.47 -0.22 -4.43
CA LYS A 90 27.35 1.22 -4.23
C LYS A 90 25.97 1.76 -4.67
N ILE A 91 25.50 1.36 -5.85
CA ILE A 91 24.18 1.76 -6.37
C ILE A 91 23.06 1.23 -5.47
N THR A 92 23.20 0.01 -4.94
CA THR A 92 22.21 -0.62 -4.05
C THR A 92 22.13 0.09 -2.70
N LEU A 93 23.27 0.52 -2.15
CA LEU A 93 23.34 1.34 -0.95
C LEU A 93 22.69 2.70 -1.18
N GLU A 94 23.07 3.42 -2.24
CA GLU A 94 22.48 4.72 -2.59
C GLU A 94 20.96 4.62 -2.83
N PHE A 95 20.49 3.53 -3.43
CA PHE A 95 19.06 3.25 -3.58
C PHE A 95 18.36 3.14 -2.22
N SER A 96 18.95 2.40 -1.27
CA SER A 96 18.39 2.20 0.07
C SER A 96 18.33 3.51 0.86
N GLU A 97 19.36 4.36 0.73
CA GLU A 97 19.42 5.69 1.36
C GLU A 97 18.34 6.63 0.79
N LYS A 98 18.15 6.65 -0.53
CA LYS A 98 17.14 7.50 -1.17
C LYS A 98 15.71 7.00 -0.98
N ASN A 99 15.52 5.75 -0.57
CA ASN A 99 14.21 5.14 -0.36
C ASN A 99 14.05 4.65 1.09
N PRO A 100 13.87 5.55 2.09
CA PRO A 100 13.79 5.16 3.50
C PRO A 100 12.57 4.28 3.85
N GLY A 101 11.59 4.17 2.94
CA GLY A 101 10.47 3.23 3.04
C GLY A 101 10.80 1.80 2.62
N TYR A 102 11.93 1.58 1.94
CA TYR A 102 12.40 0.25 1.57
C TYR A 102 12.88 -0.52 2.81
N LEU A 103 12.41 -1.76 2.93
CA LEU A 103 12.89 -2.71 3.93
C LEU A 103 13.81 -3.72 3.23
N PRO A 104 15.12 -3.77 3.57
CA PRO A 104 16.06 -4.67 2.93
C PRO A 104 15.91 -6.09 3.46
N THR A 105 14.89 -6.81 2.97
CA THR A 105 14.75 -8.26 3.16
C THR A 105 15.12 -9.01 1.90
N GLU A 106 15.57 -10.26 2.05
CA GLU A 106 15.83 -11.17 0.94
C GLU A 106 14.63 -11.28 -0.01
N LYS A 107 13.42 -11.41 0.55
CA LYS A 107 12.17 -11.50 -0.21
C LYS A 107 11.89 -10.23 -1.04
N ASN A 108 12.11 -9.05 -0.48
CA ASN A 108 11.92 -7.78 -1.18
C ASN A 108 12.94 -7.60 -2.30
N TYR A 109 14.20 -7.94 -2.02
CA TYR A 109 15.27 -7.93 -2.99
C TYR A 109 14.96 -8.90 -4.15
N GLU A 110 14.58 -10.14 -3.84
CA GLU A 110 14.19 -11.13 -4.84
C GLU A 110 13.02 -10.66 -5.72
N ARG A 111 12.03 -9.97 -5.15
CA ARG A 111 10.92 -9.39 -5.90
C ARG A 111 11.38 -8.32 -6.90
N ILE A 112 12.30 -7.44 -6.50
CA ILE A 112 12.92 -6.45 -7.39
C ILE A 112 13.66 -7.14 -8.53
N VAL A 113 14.52 -8.09 -8.20
CA VAL A 113 15.34 -8.81 -9.18
C VAL A 113 14.48 -9.62 -10.16
N ARG A 114 13.48 -10.36 -9.67
CA ARG A 114 12.52 -11.08 -10.52
C ARG A 114 11.72 -10.14 -11.41
N PHE A 115 11.34 -8.96 -10.92
CA PHE A 115 10.66 -7.94 -11.72
C PHE A 115 11.56 -7.44 -12.85
N ILE A 116 12.83 -7.15 -12.57
CA ILE A 116 13.81 -6.69 -13.58
C ILE A 116 14.03 -7.78 -14.62
N ARG A 117 14.23 -9.03 -14.21
CA ARG A 117 14.36 -10.15 -15.15
C ARG A 117 13.18 -10.23 -16.10
N LYS A 118 11.96 -10.22 -15.56
CA LYS A 118 10.73 -10.38 -16.35
C LYS A 118 10.51 -9.22 -17.32
N ASN A 119 10.70 -7.98 -16.88
CA ASN A 119 10.25 -6.81 -17.64
C ASN A 119 11.37 -6.15 -18.46
N GLN A 120 12.63 -6.25 -18.03
CA GLN A 120 13.75 -5.50 -18.60
C GLN A 120 14.75 -6.39 -19.30
N LEU A 121 15.08 -7.54 -18.70
CA LEU A 121 15.99 -8.50 -19.34
C LEU A 121 15.27 -9.39 -20.33
N GLN A 122 13.99 -9.71 -20.06
CA GLN A 122 13.12 -10.61 -20.84
C GLN A 122 13.73 -11.99 -21.08
N ASP A 123 14.63 -12.41 -20.19
CA ASP A 123 15.34 -13.67 -20.28
C ASP A 123 15.04 -14.52 -19.04
N PRO A 124 14.19 -15.56 -19.16
CA PRO A 124 13.86 -16.44 -18.05
C PRO A 124 15.00 -17.38 -17.66
N GLY A 125 16.02 -17.54 -18.51
CA GLY A 125 17.14 -18.46 -18.31
C GLY A 125 18.23 -17.91 -17.39
N ILE A 126 18.25 -16.61 -17.11
CA ILE A 126 19.26 -15.99 -16.23
C ILE A 126 19.01 -16.42 -14.78
N PRO A 127 19.99 -17.04 -14.10
CA PRO A 127 19.95 -17.36 -12.67
C PRO A 127 19.70 -16.11 -11.82
N LEU A 128 19.10 -16.27 -10.64
CA LEU A 128 18.72 -15.12 -9.82
C LEU A 128 19.92 -14.23 -9.47
N ASP A 129 21.05 -14.86 -9.15
CA ASP A 129 22.29 -14.22 -8.72
C ASP A 129 22.95 -13.40 -9.84
N ASP A 130 22.76 -13.79 -11.11
CA ASP A 130 23.38 -13.15 -12.28
C ASP A 130 22.56 -11.96 -12.82
N ILE A 131 21.31 -11.79 -12.39
CA ILE A 131 20.41 -10.75 -12.91
C ILE A 131 20.93 -9.36 -12.60
N MET A 132 21.56 -9.14 -11.44
CA MET A 132 22.13 -7.83 -11.10
C MET A 132 23.19 -7.42 -12.10
N THR A 133 24.16 -8.31 -12.33
CA THR A 133 25.26 -8.08 -13.26
C THR A 133 24.72 -7.88 -14.68
N ALA A 134 23.81 -8.73 -15.14
CA ALA A 134 23.19 -8.57 -16.45
C ALA A 134 22.39 -7.26 -16.60
N ALA A 135 21.69 -6.82 -15.55
CA ALA A 135 20.98 -5.54 -15.54
C ALA A 135 21.94 -4.35 -15.48
N TYR A 136 23.07 -4.47 -14.78
CA TYR A 136 24.12 -3.46 -14.73
C TYR A 136 24.81 -3.30 -16.09
N GLU A 137 25.19 -4.40 -16.74
CA GLU A 137 25.80 -4.38 -18.07
C GLU A 137 24.87 -3.78 -19.14
N LYS A 138 23.55 -3.93 -19.00
CA LYS A 138 22.56 -3.25 -19.85
C LYS A 138 22.29 -1.79 -19.46
N GLY A 139 22.97 -1.26 -18.45
CA GLY A 139 22.77 0.10 -17.93
C GLY A 139 21.44 0.30 -17.20
N PHE A 140 20.72 -0.78 -16.88
CA PHE A 140 19.43 -0.71 -16.18
C PHE A 140 19.60 -0.60 -14.66
N TRP A 141 20.65 -1.20 -14.09
CA TRP A 141 20.90 -1.20 -12.64
C TRP A 141 21.38 0.17 -12.15
N THR A 142 20.45 1.12 -12.04
CA THR A 142 20.70 2.48 -11.55
C THR A 142 19.75 2.82 -10.42
N VAL A 143 20.13 3.80 -9.58
CA VAL A 143 19.30 4.25 -8.44
C VAL A 143 17.91 4.70 -8.88
N SER A 144 17.81 5.39 -10.02
CA SER A 144 16.52 5.85 -10.55
C SER A 144 15.63 4.67 -10.94
N ASN A 145 16.16 3.72 -11.71
CA ASN A 145 15.39 2.58 -12.18
C ASN A 145 14.99 1.66 -11.03
N LEU A 146 15.88 1.42 -10.06
CA LEU A 146 15.56 0.65 -8.85
C LEU A 146 14.46 1.34 -8.03
N THR A 147 14.48 2.68 -7.95
CA THR A 147 13.42 3.46 -7.29
C THR A 147 12.07 3.29 -8.00
N ASP A 148 12.05 3.29 -9.33
CA ASP A 148 10.81 3.12 -10.09
C ASP A 148 10.26 1.69 -9.99
N VAL A 149 11.15 0.68 -9.99
CA VAL A 149 10.79 -0.71 -9.72
C VAL A 149 10.21 -0.84 -8.31
N PHE A 150 10.88 -0.29 -7.30
CA PHE A 150 10.41 -0.29 -5.92
C PHE A 150 9.03 0.35 -5.78
N LYS A 151 8.81 1.56 -6.32
CA LYS A 151 7.51 2.23 -6.30
C LYS A 151 6.42 1.43 -7.01
N THR A 152 6.77 0.74 -8.09
CA THR A 152 5.83 -0.11 -8.83
C THR A 152 5.42 -1.32 -8.00
N LEU A 153 6.38 -2.03 -7.40
CA LEU A 153 6.11 -3.19 -6.54
C LEU A 153 5.38 -2.79 -5.24
N MET A 154 5.71 -1.62 -4.67
CA MET A 154 5.00 -1.04 -3.52
C MET A 154 3.53 -0.76 -3.86
N ARG A 155 3.25 -0.14 -5.02
CA ARG A 155 1.87 0.09 -5.48
C ARG A 155 1.10 -1.20 -5.73
N GLN A 156 1.79 -2.26 -6.14
CA GLN A 156 1.22 -3.59 -6.30
C GLN A 156 0.98 -4.31 -4.97
N GLY A 157 1.37 -3.73 -3.82
CA GLY A 157 1.18 -4.34 -2.49
C GLY A 157 2.03 -5.59 -2.26
N VAL A 158 2.96 -5.88 -3.16
CA VAL A 158 3.82 -7.08 -3.09
C VAL A 158 5.13 -6.80 -2.39
N MET A 159 5.34 -5.66 -1.74
CA MET A 159 6.57 -5.42 -0.97
C MET A 159 6.25 -5.50 0.51
N ASP A 160 7.12 -6.15 1.27
CA ASP A 160 7.01 -6.17 2.73
C ASP A 160 7.47 -4.81 3.26
N VAL A 161 6.72 -4.27 4.21
CA VAL A 161 6.99 -2.97 4.84
C VAL A 161 7.47 -3.12 6.28
N ARG A 162 8.19 -2.10 6.79
CA ARG A 162 8.59 -2.02 8.20
C ARG A 162 7.38 -2.11 9.13
N GLU A 163 7.59 -2.68 10.30
CA GLU A 163 6.58 -2.72 11.36
C GLU A 163 6.03 -1.31 11.65
N GLY A 164 4.72 -1.21 11.83
CA GLY A 164 4.03 0.07 12.04
C GLY A 164 3.75 0.87 10.76
N ARG A 165 4.22 0.44 9.58
CA ARG A 165 3.79 1.03 8.29
C ARG A 165 2.80 0.11 7.58
N SER A 166 1.81 0.71 6.94
CA SER A 166 0.87 0.00 6.09
C SER A 166 1.33 -0.04 4.63
N LYS A 167 0.90 -1.06 3.90
CA LYS A 167 1.03 -1.18 2.44
C LYS A 167 -0.33 -1.29 1.76
N PRO A 168 -0.43 -0.94 0.46
CA PRO A 168 -1.56 -1.35 -0.36
C PRO A 168 -1.71 -2.87 -0.36
N LEU A 169 -2.93 -3.36 -0.53
CA LEU A 169 -3.18 -4.79 -0.70
C LEU A 169 -2.63 -5.26 -2.04
N SER A 170 -2.02 -6.43 -2.05
CA SER A 170 -1.73 -7.16 -3.28
C SER A 170 -3.02 -7.68 -3.91
N LYS A 171 -2.94 -8.09 -5.18
CA LYS A 171 -4.08 -8.64 -5.91
C LYS A 171 -4.71 -9.84 -5.18
N GLU A 172 -3.88 -10.74 -4.65
CA GLU A 172 -4.34 -11.94 -3.94
C GLU A 172 -5.03 -11.58 -2.62
N GLU A 173 -4.42 -10.67 -1.84
CA GLU A 173 -5.02 -10.16 -0.59
C GLU A 173 -6.33 -9.42 -0.84
N ALA A 174 -6.40 -8.60 -1.89
CA ALA A 174 -7.62 -7.88 -2.27
C ALA A 174 -8.74 -8.85 -2.71
N LEU A 175 -8.39 -9.94 -3.39
CA LEU A 175 -9.35 -10.99 -3.75
C LEU A 175 -9.87 -11.74 -2.53
N ALA A 176 -9.03 -12.02 -1.54
CA ALA A 176 -9.45 -12.63 -0.28
C ALA A 176 -10.48 -11.73 0.45
N VAL A 177 -10.17 -10.45 0.62
CA VAL A 177 -11.11 -9.49 1.23
C VAL A 177 -12.40 -9.39 0.41
N THR A 178 -12.30 -9.40 -0.93
CA THR A 178 -13.48 -9.40 -1.81
C THR A 178 -14.37 -10.61 -1.58
N ALA A 179 -13.78 -11.79 -1.35
CA ALA A 179 -14.54 -13.00 -1.06
C ALA A 179 -15.34 -12.87 0.24
N ASP A 180 -14.73 -12.31 1.29
CA ASP A 180 -15.42 -12.05 2.58
C ASP A 180 -16.60 -11.08 2.40
N VAL A 181 -16.39 -9.99 1.64
CA VAL A 181 -17.46 -9.02 1.32
C VAL A 181 -18.61 -9.70 0.57
N ARG A 182 -18.30 -10.56 -0.42
CA ARG A 182 -19.31 -11.28 -1.20
C ARG A 182 -20.02 -12.37 -0.38
N ALA A 183 -19.39 -12.89 0.67
CA ALA A 183 -20.02 -13.77 1.64
C ALA A 183 -20.92 -13.02 2.64
N GLY A 184 -20.90 -11.68 2.64
CA GLY A 184 -21.64 -10.84 3.57
C GLY A 184 -20.95 -10.64 4.92
N ASP A 185 -19.73 -11.15 5.10
CA ASP A 185 -18.96 -10.98 6.32
C ASP A 185 -18.09 -9.72 6.27
N LEU A 186 -18.75 -8.58 6.50
CA LEU A 186 -18.08 -7.27 6.46
C LEU A 186 -17.06 -7.09 7.60
N MET A 187 -17.23 -7.81 8.71
CA MET A 187 -16.29 -7.76 9.84
C MET A 187 -15.01 -8.51 9.50
N ALA A 188 -15.10 -9.74 8.99
CA ALA A 188 -13.94 -10.49 8.51
C ALA A 188 -13.22 -9.73 7.39
N ALA A 189 -13.97 -9.13 6.45
CA ALA A 189 -13.39 -8.31 5.39
C ALA A 189 -12.56 -7.14 5.94
N MET A 190 -13.07 -6.44 6.97
CA MET A 190 -12.35 -5.34 7.64
C MET A 190 -11.09 -5.85 8.34
N GLU A 191 -11.21 -6.93 9.10
CA GLU A 191 -10.07 -7.51 9.83
C GLU A 191 -8.97 -7.98 8.87
N ASN A 192 -9.33 -8.72 7.82
CA ASN A 192 -8.40 -9.21 6.82
C ASN A 192 -7.74 -8.06 6.04
N TYR A 193 -8.50 -7.02 5.66
CA TYR A 193 -7.92 -5.84 5.01
C TYR A 193 -6.84 -5.19 5.88
N LEU A 194 -7.12 -5.00 7.17
CA LEU A 194 -6.19 -4.38 8.11
C LEU A 194 -4.97 -5.27 8.34
N LEU A 195 -5.15 -6.59 8.50
CA LEU A 195 -4.05 -7.54 8.66
C LEU A 195 -3.14 -7.57 7.44
N TYR A 196 -3.68 -7.68 6.22
CA TYR A 196 -2.90 -7.72 4.98
C TYR A 196 -2.14 -6.41 4.73
N SER A 197 -2.70 -5.29 5.17
CA SER A 197 -2.01 -3.99 5.13
C SER A 197 -0.72 -3.97 5.97
N TYR A 198 -0.55 -4.90 6.92
CA TYR A 198 0.66 -5.05 7.76
C TYR A 198 1.36 -6.40 7.57
N ASN A 199 1.40 -6.90 6.34
CA ASN A 199 2.05 -8.18 6.01
C ASN A 199 1.42 -9.39 6.74
N GLY A 200 0.13 -9.32 7.06
CA GLY A 200 -0.63 -10.39 7.71
C GLY A 200 -0.56 -10.42 9.24
N ASN A 201 0.16 -9.49 9.87
CA ASN A 201 0.28 -9.42 11.33
C ASN A 201 0.06 -7.98 11.83
N LEU A 202 -0.66 -7.81 12.94
CA LEU A 202 -0.73 -6.50 13.59
C LEU A 202 0.64 -6.11 14.18
N PRO A 203 0.99 -4.81 14.22
CA PRO A 203 2.17 -4.35 14.93
C PRO A 203 2.18 -4.77 16.40
N ARG A 204 3.36 -5.01 16.97
CA ARG A 204 3.55 -5.28 18.40
C ARG A 204 2.92 -4.17 19.24
N GLY A 205 2.21 -4.57 20.29
CA GLY A 205 1.51 -3.66 21.22
C GLY A 205 0.01 -3.57 20.99
N TYR A 206 -0.53 -4.11 19.89
CA TYR A 206 -1.97 -4.22 19.69
C TYR A 206 -2.47 -5.63 20.01
N ALA A 207 -3.32 -5.74 21.03
CA ALA A 207 -3.92 -7.01 21.45
C ALA A 207 -5.08 -7.47 20.55
N SER A 208 -5.65 -6.58 19.74
CA SER A 208 -6.76 -6.88 18.83
C SER A 208 -6.85 -5.87 17.68
N VAL A 209 -7.52 -6.27 16.60
CA VAL A 209 -7.85 -5.38 15.47
C VAL A 209 -8.66 -4.18 15.95
N ARG A 210 -9.57 -4.38 16.91
CA ARG A 210 -10.36 -3.29 17.49
C ARG A 210 -9.49 -2.21 18.15
N ALA A 211 -8.51 -2.60 18.97
CA ALA A 211 -7.58 -1.63 19.56
C ALA A 211 -6.74 -0.92 18.48
N PHE A 212 -6.40 -1.65 17.41
CA PHE A 212 -5.63 -1.13 16.29
C PHE A 212 -6.40 -0.09 15.45
N THR A 213 -7.70 -0.30 15.19
CA THR A 213 -8.54 0.62 14.41
C THR A 213 -8.61 2.03 15.00
N ALA A 214 -8.60 2.15 16.34
CA ALA A 214 -8.67 3.45 17.01
C ALA A 214 -7.43 4.33 16.77
N SER A 215 -6.27 3.72 16.51
CA SER A 215 -5.00 4.44 16.28
C SER A 215 -4.70 4.71 14.81
N HIS A 216 -5.45 4.12 13.87
CA HIS A 216 -5.16 4.19 12.43
C HIS A 216 -6.40 4.58 11.60
N PRO A 217 -6.98 5.76 11.86
CA PRO A 217 -8.25 6.19 11.26
C PRO A 217 -8.21 6.23 9.72
N ASP A 218 -7.09 6.66 9.13
CA ASP A 218 -6.93 6.73 7.68
C ASP A 218 -6.98 5.35 7.02
N LEU A 219 -6.39 4.34 7.66
CA LEU A 219 -6.39 2.98 7.12
C LEU A 219 -7.78 2.35 7.25
N VAL A 220 -8.47 2.60 8.37
CA VAL A 220 -9.86 2.18 8.55
C VAL A 220 -10.76 2.83 7.51
N ALA A 221 -10.58 4.12 7.22
CA ALA A 221 -11.31 4.81 6.17
C ALA A 221 -11.06 4.17 4.79
N ASN A 222 -9.80 3.86 4.47
CA ASN A 222 -9.45 3.16 3.22
C ASN A 222 -10.09 1.77 3.13
N ALA A 223 -10.05 1.00 4.22
CA ALA A 223 -10.68 -0.31 4.31
C ALA A 223 -12.20 -0.22 4.12
N THR A 224 -12.86 0.72 4.80
CA THR A 224 -14.29 0.98 4.65
C THR A 224 -14.65 1.30 3.20
N TRP A 225 -13.89 2.20 2.57
CA TRP A 225 -14.12 2.54 1.17
C TRP A 225 -13.95 1.35 0.24
N PHE A 226 -12.89 0.56 0.45
CA PHE A 226 -12.65 -0.66 -0.34
C PHE A 226 -13.83 -1.62 -0.21
N ILE A 227 -14.24 -1.95 1.02
CA ILE A 227 -15.35 -2.86 1.33
C ILE A 227 -16.65 -2.36 0.72
N TRP A 228 -16.99 -1.08 0.91
CA TRP A 228 -18.21 -0.49 0.36
C TRP A 228 -18.25 -0.53 -1.17
N THR A 229 -17.15 -0.11 -1.82
CA THR A 229 -17.07 -0.17 -3.30
C THR A 229 -17.12 -1.60 -3.84
N THR A 230 -16.62 -2.57 -3.07
CA THR A 230 -16.63 -3.99 -3.45
C THR A 230 -18.01 -4.59 -3.27
N PHE A 231 -18.72 -4.21 -2.21
CA PHE A 231 -20.08 -4.64 -1.94
C PHE A 231 -21.03 -4.23 -3.08
N HIS A 232 -20.92 -2.98 -3.54
CA HIS A 232 -21.68 -2.43 -4.66
C HIS A 232 -20.98 -2.58 -6.02
N ALA A 233 -20.00 -3.47 -6.14
CA ALA A 233 -19.26 -3.60 -7.40
C ALA A 233 -20.21 -4.07 -8.52
N GLY A 234 -20.34 -3.23 -9.55
CA GLY A 234 -21.25 -3.38 -10.68
C GLY A 234 -22.49 -2.50 -10.63
N GLU A 235 -22.79 -1.88 -9.49
CA GLU A 235 -23.97 -1.00 -9.32
C GLU A 235 -23.68 0.45 -9.70
N PHE A 236 -22.46 0.92 -9.45
CA PHE A 236 -22.06 2.32 -9.66
C PHE A 236 -20.83 2.43 -10.56
N SER A 237 -20.75 3.54 -11.29
CA SER A 237 -19.57 3.89 -12.08
C SER A 237 -18.40 4.36 -11.20
N VAL A 238 -17.19 4.30 -11.75
CA VAL A 238 -15.97 4.77 -11.06
C VAL A 238 -16.05 6.28 -10.82
N GLU A 239 -16.64 7.01 -11.75
CA GLU A 239 -16.87 8.45 -11.68
C GLU A 239 -17.80 8.80 -10.52
N GLU A 240 -18.93 8.10 -10.37
CA GLU A 240 -19.88 8.29 -9.26
C GLU A 240 -19.22 8.04 -7.90
N ILE A 241 -18.47 6.94 -7.78
CA ILE A 241 -17.72 6.62 -6.56
C ILE A 241 -16.71 7.73 -6.25
N THR A 242 -16.03 8.26 -7.27
CA THR A 242 -15.02 9.32 -7.11
C THR A 242 -15.66 10.63 -6.66
N GLU A 243 -16.79 11.02 -7.23
CA GLU A 243 -17.54 12.21 -6.82
C GLU A 243 -18.10 12.06 -5.41
N PHE A 244 -18.62 10.87 -5.06
CA PHE A 244 -19.11 10.59 -3.72
C PHE A 244 -17.97 10.65 -2.69
N LYS A 245 -16.80 10.09 -2.99
CA LYS A 245 -15.60 10.24 -2.14
C LYS A 245 -15.24 11.71 -1.93
N LYS A 246 -15.32 12.56 -2.96
CA LYS A 246 -15.10 14.01 -2.83
C LYS A 246 -16.15 14.68 -1.94
N HIS A 247 -17.42 14.30 -2.07
CA HIS A 247 -18.51 14.78 -1.21
C HIS A 247 -18.27 14.44 0.26
N MET A 248 -17.74 13.23 0.53
CA MET A 248 -17.47 12.72 1.88
C MET A 248 -16.14 13.19 2.48
N ARG A 249 -15.36 14.07 1.81
CA ARG A 249 -14.01 14.47 2.27
C ARG A 249 -13.96 15.06 3.68
N ASN A 250 -15.06 15.65 4.15
CA ASN A 250 -15.16 16.29 5.46
C ASN A 250 -15.62 15.33 6.56
N VAL A 251 -15.89 14.06 6.23
CA VAL A 251 -16.28 13.03 7.18
C VAL A 251 -14.99 12.32 7.63
N PRO A 252 -14.51 12.56 8.86
CA PRO A 252 -13.17 12.15 9.27
C PRO A 252 -13.00 10.63 9.39
N LEU A 253 -14.10 9.88 9.57
CA LEU A 253 -14.10 8.43 9.70
C LEU A 253 -15.38 7.84 9.12
N PRO A 254 -15.44 7.58 7.79
CA PRO A 254 -16.57 6.90 7.21
C PRO A 254 -16.64 5.45 7.74
N THR A 255 -17.80 5.08 8.26
CA THR A 255 -18.16 3.67 8.50
C THR A 255 -19.00 3.16 7.35
N PHE A 256 -19.08 1.83 7.19
CA PHE A 256 -19.92 1.22 6.14
C PHE A 256 -21.36 1.74 6.22
N GLN A 257 -21.95 1.75 7.42
CA GLN A 257 -23.31 2.26 7.65
C GLN A 257 -23.44 3.77 7.33
N THR A 258 -22.41 4.57 7.61
CA THR A 258 -22.41 5.99 7.25
C THR A 258 -22.42 6.18 5.74
N LEU A 259 -21.66 5.36 4.99
CA LEU A 259 -21.66 5.40 3.53
C LEU A 259 -23.02 4.98 2.97
N GLU A 260 -23.61 3.89 3.47
CA GLU A 260 -24.94 3.41 3.09
C GLU A 260 -26.04 4.47 3.28
N GLN A 261 -25.97 5.25 4.35
CA GLN A 261 -26.95 6.29 4.62
C GLN A 261 -26.71 7.58 3.84
N ALA A 262 -25.45 7.88 3.51
CA ALA A 262 -25.07 9.11 2.82
C ALA A 262 -25.23 9.01 1.31
N PHE A 263 -25.01 7.82 0.73
CA PHE A 263 -24.99 7.65 -0.71
C PHE A 263 -26.34 7.93 -1.41
N PRO A 264 -27.50 7.45 -0.92
CA PRO A 264 -28.79 7.79 -1.52
C PRO A 264 -29.10 9.29 -1.46
N LYS A 265 -28.67 9.97 -0.39
CA LYS A 265 -28.83 11.43 -0.25
C LYS A 265 -27.97 12.18 -1.26
N PHE A 266 -26.74 11.71 -1.47
CA PHE A 266 -25.85 12.24 -2.50
C PHE A 266 -26.47 12.07 -3.91
N GLN A 267 -27.02 10.90 -4.22
CA GLN A 267 -27.69 10.67 -5.50
C GLN A 267 -28.92 11.57 -5.69
N ALA A 268 -29.76 11.72 -4.67
CA ALA A 268 -30.93 12.60 -4.72
C ALA A 268 -30.56 14.07 -4.98
N ASN A 269 -29.53 14.58 -4.30
CA ASN A 269 -29.02 15.94 -4.50
C ASN A 269 -28.43 16.13 -5.90
N ARG A 270 -27.77 15.11 -6.46
CA ARG A 270 -27.26 15.17 -7.83
C ARG A 270 -28.41 15.23 -8.85
N ALA A 271 -29.45 14.45 -8.63
CA ALA A 271 -30.64 14.45 -9.48
C ALA A 271 -31.39 15.79 -9.42
N SER A 272 -31.51 16.41 -8.23
CA SER A 272 -32.15 17.71 -8.09
C SER A 272 -31.38 18.83 -8.80
N VAL A 273 -30.05 18.88 -8.62
CA VAL A 273 -29.20 19.87 -9.32
C VAL A 273 -29.20 19.67 -10.83
N ALA A 274 -29.29 18.43 -11.31
CA ALA A 274 -29.44 18.14 -12.74
C ALA A 274 -30.80 18.61 -13.30
N SER A 275 -31.84 18.60 -12.45
CA SER A 275 -33.20 19.04 -12.79
C SER A 275 -33.38 20.56 -12.70
N GLU A 276 -32.55 21.26 -11.91
CA GLU A 276 -32.51 22.73 -11.80
C GLU A 276 -31.67 23.39 -12.90
N ARG A 277 -31.27 22.65 -13.95
CA ARG A 277 -30.68 23.25 -15.15
C ARG A 277 -31.68 24.29 -15.67
N PRO A 278 -31.26 25.56 -15.90
CA PRO A 278 -32.22 26.61 -16.22
C PRO A 278 -33.04 26.18 -17.43
N ALA A 279 -34.37 26.29 -17.32
CA ALA A 279 -35.21 26.33 -18.49
C ALA A 279 -34.58 27.34 -19.47
N GLU A 280 -34.55 26.96 -20.74
CA GLU A 280 -34.18 27.82 -21.86
C GLU A 280 -34.73 29.24 -21.58
N PRO A 281 -33.88 30.29 -21.59
CA PRO A 281 -34.28 31.60 -21.08
C PRO A 281 -35.60 32.01 -21.73
N GLU A 282 -36.61 32.29 -20.89
CA GLU A 282 -37.87 32.84 -21.39
C GLU A 282 -37.54 34.00 -22.32
N PRO A 283 -38.04 33.98 -23.58
CA PRO A 283 -37.74 35.04 -24.53
C PRO A 283 -38.12 36.37 -23.87
N ALA A 284 -37.16 37.29 -23.81
CA ALA A 284 -37.34 38.59 -23.18
C ALA A 284 -38.63 39.24 -23.70
N PRO A 285 -39.37 39.98 -22.85
CA PRO A 285 -40.59 40.66 -23.27
C PRO A 285 -40.30 41.49 -24.52
N ILE A 286 -40.96 41.14 -25.63
CA ILE A 286 -40.80 41.85 -26.89
C ILE A 286 -41.33 43.27 -26.64
N ASP A 287 -40.45 44.27 -26.74
CA ASP A 287 -40.83 45.68 -26.63
C ASP A 287 -41.67 46.05 -27.86
N PRO A 288 -43.00 46.26 -27.72
CA PRO A 288 -43.89 46.47 -28.87
C PRO A 288 -43.57 47.75 -29.64
N ASN A 289 -42.78 48.66 -29.07
CA ASN A 289 -42.37 49.90 -29.74
C ASN A 289 -41.14 49.73 -30.65
N LYS A 290 -40.54 48.53 -30.69
CA LYS A 290 -39.38 48.21 -31.53
C LYS A 290 -39.69 47.23 -32.65
N LEU A 291 -40.92 46.75 -32.73
CA LEU A 291 -41.37 45.89 -33.82
C LEU A 291 -41.72 46.74 -35.03
N SER A 292 -41.26 46.32 -36.21
CA SER A 292 -41.78 46.84 -37.46
C SER A 292 -43.27 46.49 -37.63
N ALA A 293 -43.99 47.22 -38.47
CA ALA A 293 -45.43 46.99 -38.67
C ALA A 293 -45.75 45.56 -39.12
N GLU A 294 -44.85 44.95 -39.93
CA GLU A 294 -44.98 43.57 -40.40
C GLU A 294 -44.78 42.56 -39.27
N GLU A 295 -43.83 42.79 -38.37
CA GLU A 295 -43.59 41.91 -37.22
C GLU A 295 -44.71 42.00 -36.17
N LEU A 296 -45.34 43.17 -36.04
CA LEU A 296 -46.49 43.37 -35.17
C LEU A 296 -47.72 42.60 -35.68
N ASP A 297 -47.99 42.65 -36.99
CA ASP A 297 -49.09 41.90 -37.62
C ASP A 297 -48.88 40.38 -37.50
N GLN A 298 -47.64 39.91 -37.66
CA GLN A 298 -47.27 38.51 -37.47
C GLN A 298 -47.50 38.07 -36.01
N ALA A 299 -47.07 38.86 -35.04
CA ALA A 299 -47.26 38.58 -33.61
C ALA A 299 -48.75 38.54 -33.20
N ILE A 300 -49.58 39.42 -33.78
CA ILE A 300 -51.03 39.42 -33.55
C ILE A 300 -51.69 38.19 -34.18
N ALA A 301 -51.25 37.78 -35.37
CA ALA A 301 -51.75 36.57 -36.02
C ALA A 301 -51.43 35.30 -35.20
N ASP A 302 -50.21 35.20 -34.67
CA ASP A 302 -49.77 34.08 -33.85
C ASP A 302 -50.49 34.05 -32.49
N ALA A 303 -50.69 35.21 -31.85
CA ALA A 303 -51.45 35.32 -30.61
C ALA A 303 -52.92 34.87 -30.78
N ARG A 304 -53.55 35.23 -31.90
CA ARG A 304 -54.92 34.78 -32.23
C ARG A 304 -55.01 33.29 -32.49
N LYS A 305 -53.98 32.70 -33.11
CA LYS A 305 -53.89 31.26 -33.34
C LYS A 305 -53.74 30.50 -32.02
N ASN A 306 -52.89 30.99 -31.12
CA ASN A 306 -52.68 30.37 -29.81
C ASN A 306 -53.92 30.47 -28.91
N TYR A 307 -54.63 31.61 -28.92
CA TYR A 307 -55.89 31.77 -28.16
C TYR A 307 -57.01 30.83 -28.62
N ARG A 308 -57.08 30.54 -29.93
CA ARG A 308 -58.01 29.55 -30.50
C ARG A 308 -57.65 28.10 -30.18
N GLN A 309 -56.41 27.82 -29.80
CA GLN A 309 -55.96 26.48 -29.42
C GLN A 309 -56.04 26.25 -27.90
N SER A 310 -56.10 27.32 -27.10
CA SER A 310 -56.26 27.29 -25.65
C SER A 310 -57.69 27.54 -25.16
N SER A 311 -58.63 27.79 -26.07
CA SER A 311 -60.09 27.84 -25.83
C SER A 311 -60.76 26.60 -26.41
#